data_AF-A0A1I6NTQ9-F1
#
_entry.id   AF-A0A1I6NTQ9-F1
#
_cell.length_a   1.000
_cell.length_b   1.000
_cell.length_c   1.000
_cell.angle_alpha   90.00
_cell.angle_beta   90.00
_cell.angle_gamma   90.00
#
_symmetry.space_group_name_H-M   'P 1'
#
loop_
_entity.id
_entity.type
_entity.pdbx_description
1 polymer ?
#
loop_
_entity_poly.entity_id
_entity_poly.type
_entity_poly.pdbx_seq_one_letter_code
_entity_poly.pdbx_strand_id
1 'polypeptide(L)'
;MNRPAQLGVGLLLTGMAGYVDALGFVRLGGLYTSFMSGNTTQLAVLGAQVELHHMILPAILILAFLTGSVLGSGLAILVPPRWTTPAVLAYESLLILAGLGLGLQSPELGVAAFFVALAMGSQNAVLAQVKGFRAGTTFVTGALFSLGQKIAQALTRTGDPLGWLGDASVWISLLFGAYLGARAYQQFGLYALIAPAAISGGLALITAFLVLRTAPPAANVPPT
;
A
#
# COMPACT_ATOMS: atom_id res chain seq x y z
N MET A 1 -2.27 -13.97 -13.99
CA MET A 1 -1.46 -12.83 -14.48
C MET A 1 -0.05 -13.31 -14.77
N ASN A 2 0.57 -12.80 -15.84
CA ASN A 2 1.98 -13.11 -16.13
C ASN A 2 2.89 -12.33 -15.17
N ARG A 3 4.10 -12.83 -14.91
CA ARG A 3 5.10 -12.24 -14.00
C ARG A 3 5.32 -10.72 -14.19
N PRO A 4 5.49 -10.18 -15.42
CA PRO A 4 5.68 -8.72 -15.58
C PRO A 4 4.46 -7.91 -15.16
N ALA A 5 3.24 -8.41 -15.38
CA ALA A 5 2.02 -7.72 -14.95
C ALA A 5 1.90 -7.69 -13.42
N GLN A 6 2.31 -8.77 -12.73
CA GLN A 6 2.34 -8.80 -11.26
C GLN A 6 3.34 -7.79 -10.69
N LEU A 7 4.52 -7.66 -11.30
CA LEU A 7 5.51 -6.65 -10.91
C LEU A 7 5.00 -5.23 -11.17
N GLY A 8 4.38 -4.98 -12.33
CA GLY A 8 3.79 -3.69 -12.65
C GLY A 8 2.71 -3.26 -11.64
N VAL A 9 1.83 -4.19 -11.25
CA VAL A 9 0.86 -3.94 -10.18
C VAL A 9 1.56 -3.65 -8.86
N GLY A 10 2.54 -4.47 -8.45
CA GLY A 10 3.29 -4.23 -7.22
C GLY A 10 3.97 -2.86 -7.16
N LEU A 11 4.57 -2.42 -8.26
CA LEU A 11 5.17 -1.09 -8.38
C LEU A 11 4.11 0.01 -8.29
N LEU A 12 2.98 -0.14 -8.97
CA LEU A 12 1.88 0.82 -8.93
C LEU A 12 1.30 0.97 -7.51
N LEU A 13 1.04 -0.15 -6.83
CA LEU A 13 0.57 -0.17 -5.44
C LEU A 13 1.61 0.45 -4.47
N THR A 14 2.91 0.24 -4.74
CA THR A 14 4.00 0.89 -4.00
C THR A 14 4.00 2.41 -4.20
N GLY A 15 3.78 2.87 -5.44
CA GLY A 15 3.64 4.30 -5.74
C GLY A 15 2.39 4.90 -5.08
N MET A 16 1.27 4.18 -5.06
CA MET A 16 0.06 4.62 -4.35
C MET A 16 0.30 4.76 -2.85
N ALA A 17 1.02 3.82 -2.22
CA ALA A 17 1.39 3.93 -0.81
C ALA A 17 2.20 5.22 -0.54
N GLY A 18 3.20 5.52 -1.37
CA GLY A 18 3.95 6.78 -1.28
C GLY A 18 3.06 8.02 -1.49
N TYR A 19 2.14 7.96 -2.46
CA TYR A 19 1.20 9.04 -2.77
C TYR A 19 0.30 9.39 -1.58
N VAL A 20 -0.33 8.38 -0.97
CA VAL A 20 -1.21 8.61 0.19
C VAL A 20 -0.45 8.93 1.47
N ASP A 21 0.79 8.46 1.60
CA ASP A 21 1.67 8.87 2.70
C ASP A 21 2.04 10.35 2.61
N ALA A 22 2.38 10.86 1.43
CA ALA A 22 2.66 12.28 1.26
C ALA A 22 1.42 13.15 1.52
N LEU A 23 0.24 12.70 1.07
CA LEU A 23 -1.05 13.32 1.39
C LEU A 23 -1.27 13.41 2.90
N GLY A 24 -1.15 12.27 3.59
CA GLY A 24 -1.27 12.18 5.05
C GLY A 24 -0.24 13.05 5.76
N PHE A 25 1.02 13.01 5.33
CA PHE A 25 2.11 13.73 5.96
C PHE A 25 1.88 15.24 5.94
N VAL A 26 1.48 15.78 4.79
CA VAL A 26 1.19 17.22 4.66
C VAL A 26 -0.09 17.59 5.42
N ARG A 27 -1.15 16.78 5.37
CA ARG A 27 -2.43 17.08 6.04
C ARG A 27 -2.36 16.97 7.57
N LEU A 28 -1.64 15.98 8.08
CA LEU A 28 -1.64 15.57 9.49
C LEU A 28 -0.44 16.11 10.26
N GLY A 29 0.38 16.98 9.65
CA GLY A 29 1.51 17.61 10.33
C GLY A 29 2.66 16.64 10.63
N GLY A 30 2.91 15.67 9.75
CA GLY A 30 4.05 14.76 9.88
C GLY A 30 3.72 13.31 10.22
N LEU A 31 2.46 12.88 10.03
CA LEU A 31 2.03 11.48 10.19
C LEU A 31 1.74 10.80 8.85
N TYR A 32 1.89 9.49 8.82
CA TYR A 32 1.77 8.68 7.62
C TYR A 32 0.50 7.82 7.65
N THR A 33 -0.03 7.44 6.49
CA THR A 33 -1.21 6.53 6.42
C THR A 33 -0.80 5.08 6.11
N SER A 34 0.42 4.86 5.63
CA SER A 34 0.99 3.56 5.29
C SER A 34 2.31 3.29 6.05
N PHE A 35 3.15 4.32 6.23
CA PHE A 35 4.47 4.16 6.85
C PHE A 35 4.43 4.12 8.39
N MET A 36 4.02 2.97 8.93
CA MET A 36 3.79 2.78 10.37
C MET A 36 5.06 2.87 11.23
N SER A 37 6.25 2.58 10.71
CA SER A 37 7.50 2.79 11.47
C SER A 37 7.74 4.27 11.81
N GLY A 38 7.35 5.18 10.90
CA GLY A 38 7.36 6.61 11.17
C GLY A 38 6.38 6.98 12.29
N ASN A 39 5.14 6.52 12.19
CA ASN A 39 4.11 6.77 13.21
C ASN A 39 4.48 6.17 14.58
N THR A 40 5.09 5.00 14.63
CA THR A 40 5.55 4.37 15.88
C THR A 40 6.64 5.20 16.55
N THR A 41 7.59 5.72 15.76
CA THR A 41 8.62 6.63 16.27
C THR A 41 7.99 7.93 16.80
N GLN A 42 7.07 8.53 16.05
CA GLN A 42 6.36 9.74 16.47
C GLN A 42 5.56 9.51 17.75
N LEU A 43 4.84 8.39 17.85
CA LEU A 43 4.12 8.00 19.06
C LEU A 43 5.04 7.89 20.28
N ALA A 44 6.22 7.27 20.11
CA ALA A 44 7.21 7.12 21.17
C ALA A 44 7.79 8.47 21.61
N VAL A 45 8.13 9.35 20.66
CA VAL A 45 8.65 10.70 20.93
C VAL A 45 7.63 11.54 21.69
N LEU A 46 6.37 11.54 21.25
CA LEU A 46 5.28 12.26 21.93
C LEU A 46 5.03 11.72 23.35
N GLY A 47 5.12 10.41 23.53
CA GLY A 47 5.05 9.78 24.85
C GLY A 47 6.20 10.20 25.78
N ALA A 48 7.42 10.29 25.25
CA ALA A 48 8.58 10.75 26.02
C ALA A 48 8.49 12.24 26.43
N GLN A 49 7.81 13.05 25.63
CA GLN A 49 7.57 14.47 25.91
C GLN A 49 6.32 14.73 26.78
N VAL A 50 5.60 13.67 27.19
CA VAL A 50 4.35 13.74 27.97
C VAL A 50 3.23 14.49 27.20
N GLU A 51 3.29 14.47 25.86
CA GLU A 51 2.28 15.09 24.99
C GLU A 51 1.13 14.11 24.67
N LEU A 52 0.47 13.61 25.71
CA LEU A 52 -0.49 12.49 25.62
C LEU A 52 -1.64 12.73 24.64
N HIS A 53 -2.06 13.99 24.46
CA HIS A 53 -3.13 14.32 23.51
C HIS A 53 -2.72 14.08 22.05
N HIS A 54 -1.49 14.46 21.68
CA HIS A 54 -0.99 14.30 20.30
C HIS A 54 -0.68 12.83 19.95
N MET A 55 -0.56 11.95 20.95
CA MET A 55 -0.36 10.51 20.76
C MET A 55 -1.59 9.79 20.17
N ILE A 56 -2.78 10.35 20.35
CA ILE A 56 -4.04 9.70 19.98
C ILE A 56 -4.08 9.37 18.50
N LEU A 57 -3.77 10.34 17.64
CA LEU A 57 -3.83 10.17 16.19
C LEU A 57 -2.84 9.12 15.66
N PRO A 58 -1.52 9.16 15.94
CA PRO A 58 -0.60 8.11 15.48
C PRO A 58 -0.97 6.72 16.02
N ALA A 59 -1.45 6.61 17.25
CA ALA A 59 -1.95 5.34 17.79
C ALA A 59 -3.17 4.82 17.01
N ILE A 60 -4.14 5.69 16.71
CA ILE A 60 -5.31 5.36 15.88
C ILE A 60 -4.86 4.90 14.49
N LEU A 61 -3.91 5.58 13.85
CA LEU A 61 -3.42 5.20 12.51
C LEU A 61 -2.73 3.84 12.51
N ILE A 62 -1.94 3.53 13.54
CA ILE A 62 -1.31 2.22 13.71
C ILE A 62 -2.36 1.12 13.88
N LEU A 63 -3.35 1.35 14.76
CA LEU A 63 -4.42 0.38 15.00
C LEU A 63 -5.29 0.19 13.75
N ALA A 64 -5.65 1.28 13.06
CA ALA A 64 -6.38 1.27 11.80
C ALA A 64 -5.65 0.44 10.74
N PHE A 65 -4.34 0.69 10.54
CA PHE A 65 -3.54 -0.09 9.61
C PHE A 65 -3.48 -1.57 9.98
N LEU A 66 -3.28 -1.89 11.26
CA LEU A 66 -3.26 -3.28 11.74
C LEU A 66 -4.61 -3.97 11.49
N THR A 67 -5.73 -3.33 11.84
CA THR A 67 -7.07 -3.83 11.55
C THR A 67 -7.27 -4.02 10.06
N GLY A 68 -6.85 -3.07 9.23
CA GLY A 68 -6.91 -3.16 7.78
C GLY A 68 -6.13 -4.35 7.23
N SER A 69 -4.94 -4.59 7.76
CA SER A 69 -4.10 -5.75 7.42
C SER A 69 -4.76 -7.07 7.80
N VAL A 70 -5.36 -7.16 9.00
CA VAL A 70 -6.12 -8.34 9.44
C VAL A 70 -7.32 -8.58 8.53
N LEU A 71 -8.11 -7.55 8.25
CA LEU A 71 -9.32 -7.66 7.41
C LEU A 71 -8.98 -8.00 5.95
N GLY A 72 -7.98 -7.35 5.37
CA GLY A 72 -7.52 -7.62 4.00
C GLY A 72 -6.94 -9.01 3.85
N SER A 73 -6.14 -9.47 4.82
CA SER A 73 -5.59 -10.83 4.84
C SER A 73 -6.68 -11.88 5.08
N GLY A 74 -7.63 -11.60 5.98
CA GLY A 74 -8.79 -12.45 6.22
C GLY A 74 -9.65 -12.59 4.97
N LEU A 75 -9.95 -11.47 4.29
CA LEU A 75 -10.64 -11.47 3.00
C LEU A 75 -9.89 -12.31 1.97
N ALA A 76 -8.57 -12.15 1.88
CA ALA A 76 -7.72 -12.92 0.97
C ALA A 76 -7.74 -14.44 1.23
N ILE A 77 -7.89 -14.85 2.49
CA ILE A 77 -8.01 -16.26 2.90
C ILE A 77 -9.40 -16.83 2.60
N LEU A 78 -10.45 -16.02 2.82
CA LEU A 78 -11.83 -16.48 2.72
C LEU A 78 -12.36 -16.54 1.28
N VAL A 79 -11.83 -15.72 0.37
CA VAL A 79 -12.24 -15.76 -1.05
C VAL A 79 -11.45 -16.81 -1.82
N PRO A 80 -12.01 -17.40 -2.89
CA PRO A 80 -11.26 -18.29 -3.76
C PRO A 80 -9.98 -17.62 -4.28
N PRO A 81 -8.82 -18.32 -4.38
CA PRO A 81 -7.53 -17.69 -4.68
C PRO A 81 -7.51 -16.79 -5.93
N ARG A 82 -8.31 -17.13 -6.96
CA ARG A 82 -8.44 -16.33 -8.18
C ARG A 82 -9.11 -14.97 -7.95
N TRP A 83 -9.92 -14.83 -6.90
CA TRP A 83 -10.67 -13.62 -6.56
C TRP A 83 -9.97 -12.73 -5.53
N THR A 84 -8.85 -13.16 -4.95
CA THR A 84 -8.19 -12.38 -3.89
C THR A 84 -7.81 -10.98 -4.33
N THR A 85 -7.09 -10.84 -5.45
CA THR A 85 -6.66 -9.53 -5.95
C THR A 85 -7.85 -8.59 -6.21
N PRO A 86 -8.88 -8.95 -7.00
CA PRO A 86 -10.01 -8.05 -7.24
C PRO A 86 -10.81 -7.75 -5.97
N ALA A 87 -10.99 -8.71 -5.07
CA ALA A 87 -11.76 -8.50 -3.85
C ALA A 87 -11.07 -7.50 -2.90
N VAL A 88 -9.76 -7.66 -2.68
CA VAL A 88 -9.00 -6.78 -1.78
C VAL A 88 -8.84 -5.38 -2.37
N LEU A 89 -8.59 -5.24 -3.68
CA LEU A 89 -8.50 -3.93 -4.34
C LEU A 89 -9.86 -3.20 -4.37
N ALA A 90 -10.96 -3.93 -4.56
CA ALA A 90 -12.29 -3.33 -4.45
C ALA A 90 -12.55 -2.83 -3.01
N TYR A 91 -12.19 -3.63 -2.01
CA TYR A 91 -12.30 -3.25 -0.60
C TYR A 91 -11.45 -2.01 -0.27
N GLU A 92 -10.19 -1.99 -0.71
CA GLU A 92 -9.29 -0.84 -0.58
C GLU A 92 -9.89 0.43 -1.22
N SER A 93 -10.36 0.34 -2.47
CA SER A 93 -10.97 1.46 -3.18
C SER A 93 -12.20 2.01 -2.44
N LEU A 94 -13.08 1.13 -1.95
CA LEU A 94 -14.25 1.53 -1.17
C LEU A 94 -13.88 2.21 0.15
N LEU A 95 -12.84 1.72 0.84
CA LEU A 95 -12.34 2.38 2.05
C LEU A 95 -11.79 3.78 1.76
N ILE A 96 -11.03 3.97 0.67
CA ILE A 96 -10.51 5.29 0.28
C ILE A 96 -11.68 6.24 -0.06
N LEU A 97 -12.69 5.77 -0.80
CA LEU A 97 -13.88 6.56 -1.12
C LEU A 97 -14.71 6.91 0.12
N ALA A 98 -14.84 5.98 1.08
CA ALA A 98 -15.46 6.25 2.37
C ALA A 98 -14.67 7.31 3.15
N GLY A 99 -13.33 7.21 3.16
CA GLY A 99 -12.44 8.20 3.75
C GLY A 99 -12.59 9.58 3.12
N LEU A 100 -12.74 9.66 1.80
CA LEU A 100 -13.03 10.91 1.10
C LEU A 100 -14.42 11.46 1.50
N GLY A 101 -15.48 10.66 1.37
CA GLY A 101 -16.86 11.10 1.61
C GLY A 101 -17.13 11.53 3.06
N LEU A 102 -16.56 10.81 4.03
CA LEU A 102 -16.69 11.10 5.46
C LEU A 102 -15.68 12.18 5.91
N GLY A 103 -14.47 12.18 5.32
CA GLY A 103 -13.43 13.16 5.63
C GLY A 103 -13.76 14.58 5.16
N LEU A 104 -14.53 14.73 4.08
CA LEU A 104 -15.00 16.04 3.62
C LEU A 104 -15.98 16.70 4.60
N GLN A 105 -16.72 15.92 5.39
CA GLN A 105 -17.67 16.43 6.38
C GLN A 105 -16.99 16.86 7.68
N SER A 106 -15.89 16.19 8.03
CA SER A 106 -15.15 16.42 9.27
C SER A 106 -13.63 16.45 9.02
N PRO A 107 -13.11 17.47 8.30
CA PRO A 107 -11.71 17.49 7.88
C PRO A 107 -10.71 17.42 9.04
N GLU A 108 -11.06 17.98 10.20
CA GLU A 108 -10.17 18.13 11.36
C GLU A 108 -10.00 16.84 12.18
N LEU A 109 -10.90 15.87 12.05
CA LEU A 109 -10.95 14.69 12.92
C LEU A 109 -10.03 13.54 12.47
N GLY A 110 -9.29 13.71 11.37
CA GLY A 110 -8.42 12.64 10.82
C GLY A 110 -9.19 11.44 10.26
N VAL A 111 -10.51 11.57 10.03
CA VAL A 111 -11.37 10.47 9.54
C VAL A 111 -10.88 9.93 8.19
N ALA A 112 -10.52 10.82 7.26
CA ALA A 112 -9.94 10.40 5.98
C ALA A 112 -8.68 9.55 6.19
N ALA A 113 -7.79 9.99 7.07
CA ALA A 113 -6.54 9.29 7.35
C ALA A 113 -6.76 7.92 7.99
N PHE A 114 -7.76 7.78 8.88
CA PHE A 114 -8.15 6.49 9.46
C PHE A 114 -8.57 5.48 8.39
N PHE A 115 -9.47 5.87 7.48
CA PHE A 115 -9.95 5.01 6.40
C PHE A 115 -8.84 4.68 5.38
N VAL A 116 -7.98 5.66 5.06
CA VAL A 116 -6.83 5.42 4.20
C VAL A 116 -5.82 4.49 4.87
N ALA A 117 -5.59 4.61 6.18
CA ALA A 117 -4.71 3.69 6.91
C ALA A 117 -5.26 2.26 6.94
N LEU A 118 -6.57 2.09 7.16
CA LEU A 118 -7.26 0.80 6.98
C LEU A 118 -7.05 0.24 5.56
N ALA A 119 -7.22 1.07 4.54
CA ALA A 119 -7.07 0.69 3.14
C ALA A 119 -5.64 0.22 2.84
N MET A 120 -4.65 1.00 3.25
CA MET A 120 -3.23 0.67 3.08
C MET A 120 -2.81 -0.59 3.83
N GLY A 121 -3.38 -0.81 5.03
CA GLY A 121 -3.21 -2.07 5.74
C GLY A 121 -3.67 -3.26 4.91
N SER A 122 -4.85 -3.15 4.27
CA SER A 122 -5.42 -4.22 3.45
C SER A 122 -4.63 -4.49 2.15
N GLN A 123 -4.02 -3.46 1.56
CA GLN A 123 -3.25 -3.55 0.30
C GLN A 123 -2.10 -4.59 0.38
N ASN A 124 -1.53 -4.79 1.58
CA ASN A 124 -0.47 -5.77 1.80
C ASN A 124 -0.89 -7.21 1.45
N ALA A 125 -2.18 -7.54 1.54
CA ALA A 125 -2.66 -8.87 1.16
C ALA A 125 -2.54 -9.12 -0.35
N VAL A 126 -2.64 -8.08 -1.19
CA VAL A 126 -2.40 -8.18 -2.64
C VAL A 126 -0.90 -8.29 -2.93
N LEU A 127 -0.09 -7.47 -2.28
CA LEU A 127 1.37 -7.47 -2.46
C LEU A 127 2.00 -8.80 -2.04
N ALA A 128 1.45 -9.47 -1.02
CA ALA A 128 1.89 -10.81 -0.61
C ALA A 128 1.72 -11.88 -1.70
N GLN A 129 0.87 -11.64 -2.70
CA GLN A 129 0.68 -12.56 -3.84
C GLN A 129 1.67 -12.32 -4.99
N VAL A 130 2.38 -11.19 -5.00
CA VAL A 130 3.33 -10.85 -6.06
C VAL A 130 4.61 -11.64 -5.86
N LYS A 131 4.87 -12.64 -6.72
CA LYS A 131 6.08 -13.47 -6.64
C LYS A 131 7.35 -12.63 -6.75
N GLY A 132 8.23 -12.75 -5.75
CA GLY A 132 9.46 -11.95 -5.65
C GLY A 132 9.29 -10.65 -4.87
N PHE A 133 8.06 -10.31 -4.48
CA PHE A 133 7.75 -9.25 -3.54
C PHE A 133 7.66 -9.87 -2.13
N ARG A 134 8.58 -9.52 -1.24
CA ARG A 134 8.57 -10.01 0.14
C ARG A 134 7.67 -9.10 0.97
N ALA A 135 6.56 -9.64 1.48
CA ALA A 135 5.77 -8.97 2.51
C ALA A 135 6.68 -8.67 3.72
N GLY A 136 6.76 -7.40 4.13
CA GLY A 136 7.63 -6.95 5.22
C GLY A 136 9.01 -6.42 4.80
N THR A 137 9.46 -6.62 3.56
CA THR A 137 10.58 -5.83 2.97
C THR A 137 10.09 -4.60 2.21
N THR A 138 8.79 -4.32 2.29
CA THR A 138 8.11 -3.11 1.82
C THR A 138 8.38 -1.88 2.69
N PHE A 139 9.28 -1.96 3.66
CA PHE A 139 9.92 -0.76 4.16
C PHE A 139 10.87 -0.28 3.07
N VAL A 140 10.65 0.93 2.54
CA VAL A 140 11.59 1.67 1.69
C VAL A 140 13.06 1.41 2.06
N THR A 141 13.34 1.32 3.36
CA THR A 141 14.64 0.97 3.94
C THR A 141 15.19 -0.36 3.44
N GLY A 142 14.38 -1.42 3.39
CA GLY A 142 14.77 -2.74 2.89
C GLY A 142 15.03 -2.76 1.39
N ALA A 143 14.18 -2.09 0.59
CA ALA A 143 14.40 -1.92 -0.85
C ALA A 143 15.70 -1.13 -1.12
N LEU A 144 15.91 -0.02 -0.41
CA LEU A 144 17.11 0.81 -0.56
C LEU A 144 18.38 0.08 -0.10
N PHE A 145 18.30 -0.70 0.97
CA PHE A 145 19.40 -1.56 1.42
C PHE A 145 19.73 -2.64 0.39
N SER A 146 18.72 -3.35 -0.12
CA SER A 146 18.91 -4.38 -1.14
C SER A 146 19.46 -3.80 -2.45
N LEU A 147 18.98 -2.62 -2.85
CA LEU A 147 19.54 -1.83 -3.95
C LEU A 147 21.05 -1.61 -3.76
N GLY A 148 21.47 -1.12 -2.59
CA GLY A 148 22.88 -0.92 -2.26
C GLY A 148 23.70 -2.20 -2.34
N GLN A 149 23.19 -3.31 -1.80
CA GLN A 149 23.87 -4.61 -1.88
C GLN A 149 24.04 -5.09 -3.33
N LYS A 150 23.01 -4.94 -4.16
CA LYS A 150 23.05 -5.41 -5.55
C LYS A 150 23.90 -4.51 -6.45
N ILE A 151 23.94 -3.20 -6.17
CA ILE A 151 24.90 -2.30 -6.79
C ILE A 151 26.32 -2.74 -6.44
N ALA A 152 26.60 -3.01 -5.17
CA ALA A 152 27.93 -3.48 -4.75
C ALA A 152 28.32 -4.78 -5.47
N GLN A 153 27.42 -5.76 -5.56
CA GLN A 153 27.65 -7.02 -6.29
C GLN A 153 27.93 -6.81 -7.78
N ALA A 154 27.20 -5.90 -8.44
CA ALA A 154 27.42 -5.55 -9.83
C ALA A 154 28.80 -4.89 -10.04
N LEU A 155 29.19 -3.97 -9.15
CA LEU A 155 30.49 -3.29 -9.18
C LEU A 155 31.66 -4.26 -8.93
N THR A 156 31.48 -5.23 -8.04
CA THR A 156 32.50 -6.26 -7.75
C THR A 156 32.45 -7.44 -8.73
N ARG A 157 31.54 -7.43 -9.71
CA ARG A 157 31.31 -8.54 -10.66
C ARG A 157 31.03 -9.90 -9.99
N THR A 158 30.44 -9.87 -8.80
CA THR A 158 30.08 -11.08 -8.03
C THR A 158 28.59 -11.42 -8.13
N GLY A 159 27.80 -10.58 -8.80
CA GLY A 159 26.38 -10.82 -9.07
C GLY A 159 25.93 -10.31 -10.43
N ASP A 160 24.63 -10.41 -10.70
CA ASP A 160 23.99 -9.93 -11.94
C ASP A 160 24.21 -8.41 -12.11
N PRO A 161 24.82 -7.94 -13.21
CA PRO A 161 25.01 -6.52 -13.51
C PRO A 161 23.74 -5.67 -13.44
N LEU A 162 22.58 -6.28 -13.65
CA LEU A 162 21.26 -5.60 -13.66
C LEU A 162 20.36 -6.03 -12.50
N GLY A 163 20.85 -6.83 -11.55
CA GLY A 163 20.04 -7.36 -10.45
C GLY A 163 19.41 -6.28 -9.55
N TRP A 164 20.00 -5.08 -9.53
CA TRP A 164 19.56 -3.91 -8.75
C TRP A 164 18.32 -3.20 -9.32
N LEU A 165 17.97 -3.42 -10.60
CA LEU A 165 16.88 -2.71 -11.26
C LEU A 165 15.52 -2.89 -10.55
N GLY A 166 15.27 -4.07 -9.98
CA GLY A 166 14.03 -4.36 -9.28
C GLY A 166 13.83 -3.47 -8.04
N ASP A 167 14.84 -3.42 -7.16
CA ASP A 167 14.75 -2.63 -5.92
C ASP A 167 14.79 -1.12 -6.20
N ALA A 168 15.57 -0.71 -7.21
CA ALA A 168 15.54 0.68 -7.69
C ALA A 168 14.15 1.07 -8.17
N SER A 169 13.47 0.20 -8.92
CA SER A 169 12.11 0.45 -9.41
C SER A 169 11.11 0.61 -8.26
N VAL A 170 11.22 -0.22 -7.21
CA VAL A 170 10.38 -0.11 -6.01
C VAL A 170 10.60 1.22 -5.31
N TRP A 171 11.86 1.59 -5.06
CA TRP A 171 12.22 2.85 -4.40
C TRP A 171 11.79 4.08 -5.22
N ILE A 172 12.06 4.09 -6.53
CA ILE A 172 11.66 5.17 -7.44
C ILE A 172 10.14 5.28 -7.51
N SER A 173 9.41 4.15 -7.56
CA SER A 173 7.95 4.18 -7.61
C SER A 173 7.36 4.86 -6.38
N LEU A 174 7.87 4.51 -5.19
CA LEU A 174 7.44 5.16 -3.95
C LEU A 174 7.78 6.65 -3.93
N LEU A 175 9.00 7.02 -4.30
CA LEU A 175 9.45 8.42 -4.35
C LEU A 175 8.59 9.24 -5.32
N PHE A 176 8.36 8.71 -6.53
CA PHE A 176 7.56 9.37 -7.54
C PHE A 176 6.10 9.49 -7.12
N GLY A 177 5.54 8.43 -6.53
CA GLY A 177 4.21 8.44 -5.93
C GLY A 177 4.07 9.51 -4.85
N ALA A 178 5.01 9.59 -3.91
CA ALA A 178 5.03 10.61 -2.87
C ALA A 178 5.13 12.03 -3.44
N TYR A 179 5.98 12.26 -4.44
CA TYR A 179 6.06 13.55 -5.13
C TYR A 179 4.72 13.94 -5.77
N LEU A 180 4.08 13.02 -6.49
CA LEU A 180 2.78 13.25 -7.10
C LEU A 180 1.69 13.47 -6.04
N GLY A 181 1.73 12.75 -4.92
CA GLY A 181 0.79 12.88 -3.81
C GLY A 181 0.87 14.25 -3.15
N ALA A 182 2.08 14.72 -2.86
CA ALA A 182 2.31 16.06 -2.32
C ALA A 182 1.81 17.15 -3.29
N ARG A 183 2.12 17.03 -4.59
CA ARG A 183 1.66 17.98 -5.61
C ARG A 183 0.14 17.97 -5.79
N ALA A 184 -0.46 16.79 -5.80
CA ALA A 184 -1.91 16.66 -5.92
C ALA A 184 -2.63 17.21 -4.69
N TYR A 185 -2.11 17.00 -3.49
CA TYR A 185 -2.68 17.59 -2.28
C TYR A 185 -2.68 19.12 -2.32
N GLN A 186 -1.58 19.73 -2.78
CA GLN A 186 -1.48 21.19 -2.91
C GLN A 186 -2.52 21.77 -3.88
N GLN A 187 -2.89 21.02 -4.92
CA GLN A 187 -3.84 21.48 -5.94
C GLN A 187 -5.29 21.12 -5.64
N PHE A 188 -5.53 19.95 -5.04
CA PHE A 188 -6.86 19.35 -4.93
C PHE A 188 -7.29 19.04 -3.50
N GLY A 189 -6.44 19.24 -2.49
CA GLY A 189 -6.71 18.88 -1.10
C GLY A 189 -7.10 17.41 -0.95
N LEU A 190 -8.17 17.13 -0.20
CA LEU A 190 -8.65 15.75 -0.01
C LEU A 190 -9.17 15.10 -1.30
N TYR A 191 -9.62 15.86 -2.30
CA TYR A 191 -10.06 15.28 -3.58
C TYR A 191 -8.93 14.54 -4.33
N ALA A 192 -7.67 14.78 -3.97
CA ALA A 192 -6.54 13.99 -4.44
C ALA A 192 -6.71 12.47 -4.17
N LEU A 193 -7.52 12.08 -3.17
CA LEU A 193 -7.83 10.67 -2.88
C LEU A 193 -8.64 9.96 -3.99
N ILE A 194 -9.25 10.70 -4.93
CA ILE A 194 -9.93 10.11 -6.08
C ILE A 194 -8.95 9.32 -6.95
N ALA A 195 -7.71 9.79 -7.09
CA ALA A 195 -6.70 9.12 -7.91
C ALA A 195 -6.36 7.70 -7.42
N PRO A 196 -5.93 7.48 -6.15
CA PRO A 196 -5.67 6.13 -5.65
C PRO A 196 -6.93 5.27 -5.59
N ALA A 197 -8.11 5.84 -5.28
CA ALA A 197 -9.37 5.11 -5.33
C ALA A 197 -9.70 4.60 -6.74
N ALA A 198 -9.55 5.44 -7.75
CA ALA A 198 -9.80 5.09 -9.15
C ALA A 198 -8.78 4.07 -9.69
N ILE A 199 -7.51 4.19 -9.31
CA ILE A 199 -6.47 3.22 -9.68
C ILE A 199 -6.79 1.85 -9.05
N SER A 200 -7.02 1.78 -7.74
CA SER A 200 -7.31 0.51 -7.06
C SER A 200 -8.63 -0.09 -7.57
N GLY A 201 -9.69 0.70 -7.71
CA GLY A 201 -10.98 0.26 -8.24
C GLY A 201 -10.90 -0.19 -9.71
N GLY A 202 -10.15 0.54 -10.54
CA GLY A 202 -9.90 0.17 -11.93
C GLY A 202 -9.15 -1.16 -12.05
N LEU A 203 -8.10 -1.36 -11.24
CA LEU A 203 -7.38 -2.64 -11.16
C LEU A 203 -8.28 -3.76 -10.65
N ALA A 204 -9.16 -3.49 -9.68
CA ALA A 204 -10.14 -4.46 -9.21
C ALA A 204 -11.07 -4.92 -10.34
N LEU A 205 -11.62 -3.98 -11.12
CA LEU A 205 -12.48 -4.28 -12.27
C LEU A 205 -11.75 -5.06 -13.36
N ILE A 206 -10.53 -4.64 -13.72
CA ILE A 206 -9.70 -5.31 -14.73
C ILE A 206 -9.39 -6.74 -14.30
N THR A 207 -8.96 -6.93 -13.05
CA THR A 207 -8.59 -8.27 -12.55
C THR A 207 -9.82 -9.16 -12.38
N ALA A 208 -10.96 -8.63 -11.93
CA ALA A 208 -12.22 -9.36 -11.87
C ALA A 208 -12.66 -9.82 -13.27
N PHE A 209 -12.57 -8.95 -14.26
CA PHE A 209 -12.90 -9.26 -15.65
C PHE A 209 -12.00 -10.37 -16.22
N LEU A 210 -10.69 -10.33 -15.95
CA LEU A 210 -9.77 -11.39 -16.34
C LEU A 210 -10.13 -12.73 -15.68
N VAL A 211 -10.51 -12.71 -14.41
CA VAL A 211 -10.93 -13.90 -13.65
C VAL A 211 -12.22 -14.51 -14.22
N LEU A 212 -13.16 -13.67 -14.69
CA LEU A 212 -14.40 -14.11 -15.34
C LEU A 212 -14.16 -14.70 -16.73
N ARG A 213 -13.13 -14.24 -17.46
CA ARG A 213 -12.77 -14.75 -18.79
C ARG A 213 -11.99 -16.05 -18.77
N THR A 214 -11.29 -16.35 -17.67
CA THR A 214 -10.55 -17.60 -17.52
C THR A 214 -11.43 -18.69 -16.93
N ALA A 215 -11.49 -19.86 -17.57
CA ALA A 215 -12.17 -21.02 -17.01
C ALA A 215 -11.58 -21.37 -15.62
N PRO A 216 -12.41 -21.78 -14.65
CA PRO A 216 -11.91 -22.26 -13.37
C PRO A 216 -10.97 -23.45 -13.62
N PRO A 217 -9.86 -23.57 -12.87
CA PRO A 217 -8.99 -24.74 -12.97
C PRO A 217 -9.81 -26.01 -12.71
N ALA A 218 -9.58 -27.06 -13.51
CA ALA A 218 -10.28 -28.32 -13.36
C ALA A 218 -10.14 -28.81 -11.92
N ALA A 219 -11.24 -29.19 -11.28
CA ALA A 219 -11.21 -29.80 -9.96
C ALA A 219 -10.41 -31.10 -10.07
N ASN A 220 -9.30 -31.22 -9.35
CA ASN A 220 -8.60 -32.48 -9.17
C ASN A 220 -9.55 -33.42 -8.41
N VAL A 221 -10.29 -34.25 -9.14
CA VAL A 221 -11.02 -35.37 -8.54
C VAL A 221 -9.95 -36.36 -8.07
N PRO A 222 -9.84 -36.64 -6.75
CA PRO A 222 -8.90 -37.65 -6.27
C PRO A 222 -9.27 -39.01 -6.88
N PRO A 223 -8.28 -39.85 -7.27
CA PRO A 223 -8.57 -41.21 -7.71
C PRO A 223 -9.26 -41.97 -6.57
N THR A 224 -10.39 -42.59 -6.90
CA THR A 224 -11.22 -43.44 -6.03
C THR A 224 -10.49 -44.69 -5.58
#